data_AF-A0A0K2B1V0-F1
#
_entry.id   AF-A0A0K2B1V0-F1
#
_cell.length_a   1.000
_cell.length_b   1.000
_cell.length_c   1.000
_cell.angle_alpha   90.00
_cell.angle_beta   90.00
_cell.angle_gamma   90.00
#
_symmetry.space_group_name_H-M   'P 1'
#
loop_
_entity.id
_entity.type
_entity.pdbx_description
1 polymer ?
#
loop_
_entity_poly.entity_id
_entity_poly.type
_entity_poly.pdbx_seq_one_letter_code
_entity_poly.pdbx_strand_id
1 'polypeptide(L)'
;MTPQPGDFALTRIKGITGAFVSAGQYLVGDGAPVHHAFVYVGNGYIVQAMPGGAEKIRLDEASEPVLWSTGAFNLTAAERMRICYEARSLVGTPYSFLDYASIALAHWRIRPQWVRDYVAATGHMICSQLVDEVYRRAGVDLFADERIPGDVTPGDLNRLLVGRR
;
A
#
# COMPACT_ATOMS: atom_id res chain seq x y z
N MET A 1 9.65 6.14 -17.74
CA MET A 1 9.44 7.41 -17.02
C MET A 1 10.18 7.34 -15.70
N THR A 2 10.78 8.44 -15.25
CA THR A 2 11.52 8.49 -13.98
C THR A 2 10.56 8.77 -12.83
N PRO A 3 10.61 8.01 -11.72
CA PRO A 3 9.71 8.23 -10.59
C PRO A 3 9.97 9.59 -9.93
N GLN A 4 8.89 10.25 -9.52
CA GLN A 4 8.91 11.54 -8.84
C GLN A 4 8.51 11.36 -7.36
N PRO A 5 9.03 12.20 -6.44
CA PRO A 5 8.56 12.21 -5.06
C PRO A 5 7.04 12.31 -5.01
N GLY A 6 6.43 11.47 -4.18
CA GLY A 6 5.00 11.31 -4.03
C GLY A 6 4.38 10.31 -5.01
N ASP A 7 5.15 9.68 -5.90
CA ASP A 7 4.68 8.50 -6.63
C ASP A 7 4.72 7.26 -5.72
N PHE A 8 3.78 6.33 -5.90
CA PHE A 8 3.87 4.98 -5.33
C PHE A 8 4.28 3.96 -6.38
N ALA A 9 4.80 2.83 -5.93
CA ALA A 9 5.12 1.69 -6.78
C ALA A 9 4.49 0.41 -6.25
N LEU A 10 4.27 -0.53 -7.16
CA LEU A 10 3.94 -1.91 -6.88
C LEU A 10 5.13 -2.78 -7.24
N THR A 11 5.46 -3.73 -6.38
CA THR A 11 6.61 -4.62 -6.55
C THR A 11 6.17 -6.07 -6.65
N ARG A 12 7.06 -6.88 -7.24
CA ARG A 12 7.07 -8.32 -7.04
C ARG A 12 8.09 -8.63 -5.97
N ILE A 13 7.67 -9.22 -4.87
CA ILE A 13 8.61 -9.78 -3.90
C ILE A 13 9.24 -11.02 -4.56
N LYS A 14 10.51 -10.93 -4.98
CA LYS A 14 11.34 -12.11 -5.28
C LYS A 14 11.88 -12.63 -3.93
N GLY A 15 11.74 -13.93 -3.68
CA GLY A 15 11.99 -14.52 -2.36
C GLY A 15 13.40 -14.23 -1.78
N ILE A 16 13.47 -13.82 -0.51
CA ILE A 16 13.92 -14.57 0.69
C ILE A 16 13.49 -13.74 1.91
N THR A 17 12.21 -13.87 2.29
CA THR A 17 11.64 -13.57 3.62
C THR A 17 10.42 -14.50 3.79
N GLY A 18 10.72 -15.79 3.74
CA GLY A 18 9.82 -16.90 3.39
C GLY A 18 8.69 -17.26 4.36
N ALA A 19 8.38 -16.44 5.36
CA ALA A 19 7.21 -16.68 6.23
C ALA A 19 5.96 -15.87 5.80
N PHE A 20 6.17 -14.68 5.24
CA PHE A 20 5.08 -13.73 4.95
C PHE A 20 4.49 -13.93 3.55
N VAL A 21 5.34 -14.30 2.60
CA VAL A 21 4.96 -14.62 1.22
C VAL A 21 4.05 -15.85 1.19
N SER A 22 4.31 -16.88 2.00
CA SER A 22 3.50 -18.10 2.06
C SER A 22 2.11 -17.88 2.68
N ALA A 23 1.99 -17.00 3.68
CA ALA A 23 0.69 -16.69 4.28
C ALA A 23 -0.20 -15.83 3.36
N GLY A 24 0.39 -14.84 2.66
CA GLY A 24 -0.35 -14.00 1.70
C GLY A 24 -0.69 -14.70 0.39
N GLN A 25 0.21 -15.53 -0.15
CA GLN A 25 0.00 -16.28 -1.39
C GLN A 25 -1.07 -17.38 -1.26
N TYR A 26 -1.27 -17.94 -0.07
CA TYR A 26 -2.32 -18.95 0.17
C TYR A 26 -3.72 -18.32 0.30
N LEU A 27 -3.81 -17.07 0.77
CA LEU A 27 -5.08 -16.46 1.17
C LEU A 27 -5.68 -15.48 0.14
N VAL A 28 -4.89 -14.89 -0.75
CA VAL A 28 -5.41 -13.87 -1.69
C VAL A 28 -6.10 -14.47 -2.90
N GLY A 29 -5.67 -15.62 -3.45
CA GLY A 29 -6.36 -16.31 -4.57
C GLY A 29 -6.60 -15.50 -5.86
N ASP A 30 -6.32 -14.19 -5.85
CA ASP A 30 -6.46 -13.27 -6.95
C ASP A 30 -5.11 -13.25 -7.65
N GLY A 31 -5.05 -13.77 -8.89
CA GLY A 31 -3.82 -13.97 -9.67
C GLY A 31 -3.10 -12.68 -10.08
N ALA A 32 -3.21 -11.61 -9.29
CA ALA A 32 -2.54 -10.35 -9.50
C ALA A 32 -1.01 -10.52 -9.36
N PRO A 33 -0.22 -10.08 -10.35
CA PRO A 33 1.23 -10.32 -10.41
C PRO A 33 2.04 -9.36 -9.52
N VAL A 34 1.45 -8.79 -8.48
CA VAL A 34 2.06 -7.82 -7.55
C VAL A 34 1.66 -8.13 -6.11
N HIS A 35 2.59 -7.95 -5.17
CA HIS A 35 2.38 -8.42 -3.78
C HIS A 35 2.67 -7.35 -2.73
N HIS A 36 3.24 -6.21 -3.11
CA HIS A 36 3.65 -5.18 -2.17
C HIS A 36 3.63 -3.79 -2.81
N ALA A 37 3.54 -2.76 -1.97
CA ALA A 37 3.48 -1.37 -2.39
C ALA A 37 4.33 -0.46 -1.48
N PHE A 38 4.84 0.63 -2.04
CA PHE A 38 5.57 1.65 -1.28
C PHE A 38 5.38 3.04 -1.89
N VAL A 39 5.67 4.09 -1.12
CA VAL A 39 5.68 5.49 -1.59
C VAL A 39 7.12 5.97 -1.74
N TYR A 40 7.48 6.51 -2.90
CA TYR A 40 8.78 7.16 -3.12
C TYR A 40 8.76 8.57 -2.55
N VAL A 41 9.68 8.86 -1.64
CA VAL A 41 9.72 10.14 -0.90
C VAL A 41 10.87 11.04 -1.36
N GLY A 42 11.55 10.69 -2.46
CA GLY A 42 12.65 11.47 -3.03
C GLY A 42 14.03 11.12 -2.47
N ASN A 43 15.06 11.65 -3.11
CA ASN A 43 16.48 11.44 -2.76
C ASN A 43 16.89 9.95 -2.64
N GLY A 44 16.26 9.07 -3.42
CA GLY A 44 16.53 7.64 -3.36
C GLY A 44 15.95 6.92 -2.14
N TYR A 45 14.97 7.49 -1.45
CA TYR A 45 14.29 6.87 -0.31
C TYR A 45 12.82 6.55 -0.60
N ILE A 46 12.33 5.49 0.02
CA ILE A 46 10.92 5.08 0.02
C ILE A 46 10.40 4.96 1.45
N VAL A 47 9.08 4.95 1.60
CA VAL A 47 8.40 4.51 2.81
C VAL A 47 7.50 3.32 2.46
N GLN A 48 7.59 2.27 3.26
CA GLN A 48 6.80 1.04 3.12
C GLN A 48 6.34 0.54 4.48
N ALA A 49 5.26 -0.25 4.49
CA ALA A 49 4.83 -0.98 5.68
C ALA A 49 5.30 -2.44 5.57
N MET A 50 6.11 -2.88 6.53
CA MET A 50 6.65 -4.25 6.63
C MET A 50 6.21 -4.88 7.95
N PRO A 51 6.36 -6.19 8.19
CA PRO A 51 5.96 -6.82 9.46
C PRO A 51 6.55 -6.18 10.73
N GLY A 52 7.71 -5.51 10.62
CA GLY A 52 8.31 -4.74 11.72
C GLY A 52 7.74 -3.32 11.94
N GLY A 53 6.77 -2.91 11.12
CA GLY A 53 6.19 -1.57 11.08
C GLY A 53 6.49 -0.82 9.78
N ALA A 54 5.98 0.41 9.71
CA ALA A 54 6.31 1.34 8.64
C ALA A 54 7.76 1.83 8.78
N GLU A 55 8.52 1.74 7.71
CA GLU A 55 9.94 2.06 7.69
C GLU A 55 10.32 2.93 6.50
N LYS A 56 11.41 3.68 6.65
CA LYS A 56 12.03 4.45 5.57
C LYS A 56 13.36 3.82 5.22
N ILE A 57 13.45 3.24 4.03
CA ILE A 57 14.65 2.57 3.52
C ILE A 57 15.09 3.20 2.21
N ARG A 58 16.27 2.81 1.74
CA ARG A 58 16.74 3.20 0.41
C ARG A 58 15.94 2.47 -0.68
N LEU A 59 15.75 3.11 -1.83
CA LEU A 59 15.06 2.52 -2.98
C LEU A 59 15.80 1.29 -3.54
N ASP A 60 17.14 1.26 -3.43
CA ASP A 60 17.98 0.14 -3.87
C ASP A 60 17.93 -1.06 -2.90
N GLU A 61 17.51 -0.85 -1.66
CA GLU A 61 17.24 -1.90 -0.65
C GLU A 61 15.80 -2.46 -0.75
N ALA A 62 14.90 -1.76 -1.45
CA ALA A 62 13.52 -2.18 -1.63
C ALA A 62 13.38 -3.26 -2.72
N SER A 63 12.27 -4.00 -2.68
CA SER A 63 11.93 -4.92 -3.77
C SER A 63 11.77 -4.16 -5.09
N GLU A 64 12.21 -4.78 -6.19
CA GLU A 64 12.19 -4.17 -7.52
C GLU A 64 10.76 -3.76 -7.93
N PRO A 65 10.53 -2.47 -8.26
CA PRO A 65 9.22 -1.99 -8.69
C PRO A 65 8.91 -2.49 -10.10
N VAL A 66 7.76 -3.12 -10.25
CA VAL A 66 7.26 -3.58 -11.56
C VAL A 66 6.28 -2.59 -12.18
N LEU A 67 5.65 -1.75 -11.36
CA LEU A 67 4.72 -0.74 -11.81
C LEU A 67 4.84 0.51 -10.95
N TRP A 68 4.92 1.68 -11.59
CA TRP A 68 4.94 2.98 -10.94
C TRP A 68 3.66 3.74 -11.23
N SER A 69 3.21 4.56 -10.27
CA SER A 69 2.11 5.51 -10.45
C SER A 69 2.51 6.76 -11.23
N THR A 70 3.77 6.88 -11.64
CA THR A 70 4.31 8.02 -12.38
C THR A 70 3.47 8.29 -13.63
N GLY A 71 2.93 9.52 -13.72
CA GLY A 71 2.08 9.94 -14.83
C GLY A 71 0.64 9.44 -14.78
N ALA A 72 0.28 8.56 -13.84
CA ALA A 72 -1.11 8.08 -13.67
C ALA A 72 -2.03 9.11 -12.99
N PHE A 73 -1.44 10.09 -12.29
CA PHE A 73 -2.12 11.15 -11.56
C PHE A 73 -1.51 12.51 -11.90
N ASN A 74 -2.37 13.52 -12.11
CA ASN A 74 -1.95 14.90 -12.32
C ASN A 74 -1.72 15.61 -10.97
N LEU A 75 -0.69 15.18 -10.24
CA LEU A 75 -0.35 15.73 -8.92
C LEU A 75 0.40 17.06 -9.06
N THR A 76 -0.08 18.08 -8.35
CA THR A 76 0.62 19.34 -8.14
C THR A 76 1.88 19.15 -7.29
N ALA A 77 2.80 20.11 -7.35
CA ALA A 77 3.98 20.11 -6.49
C ALA A 77 3.63 20.12 -4.99
N ALA A 78 2.57 20.83 -4.61
CA ALA A 78 2.10 20.89 -3.23
C ALA A 78 1.59 19.52 -2.73
N GLU A 79 0.78 18.84 -3.54
CA GLU A 79 0.29 17.49 -3.20
C GLU A 79 1.44 16.50 -3.10
N ARG A 80 2.41 16.54 -4.03
CA ARG A 80 3.61 15.68 -3.96
C ARG A 80 4.40 15.88 -2.67
N MET A 81 4.62 17.14 -2.28
CA MET A 81 5.28 17.45 -1.01
C MET A 81 4.47 16.95 0.18
N ARG A 82 3.14 17.08 0.14
CA ARG A 82 2.27 16.62 1.22
C ARG A 82 2.25 15.10 1.34
N ILE A 83 2.13 14.37 0.23
CA ILE A 83 2.26 12.91 0.17
C ILE A 83 3.61 12.49 0.79
N CYS A 84 4.70 13.15 0.41
CA CYS A 84 6.01 12.86 0.96
C CYS A 84 6.13 13.17 2.46
N TYR A 85 5.44 14.19 2.96
CA TYR A 85 5.39 14.53 4.38
C TYR A 85 4.59 13.48 5.17
N GLU A 86 3.39 13.13 4.70
CA GLU A 86 2.52 12.16 5.36
C GLU A 86 3.10 10.75 5.32
N ALA A 87 3.77 10.35 4.23
CA ALA A 87 4.51 9.09 4.19
C ALA A 87 5.56 9.02 5.31
N ARG A 88 6.32 10.10 5.52
CA ARG A 88 7.33 10.14 6.58
C ARG A 88 6.72 10.17 7.99
N SER A 89 5.56 10.80 8.16
CA SER A 89 4.88 10.89 9.46
C SER A 89 4.38 9.54 9.96
N LEU A 90 4.19 8.57 9.05
CA LEU A 90 3.76 7.21 9.36
C LEU A 90 4.90 6.26 9.73
N VAL A 91 6.18 6.64 9.55
CA VAL A 91 7.33 5.79 9.93
C VAL A 91 7.27 5.47 11.43
N GLY A 92 7.42 4.19 11.76
CA GLY A 92 7.27 3.65 13.12
C GLY A 92 5.86 3.17 13.45
N THR A 93 4.86 3.39 12.59
CA THR A 93 3.51 2.83 12.81
C THR A 93 3.57 1.30 12.77
N PRO A 94 3.06 0.57 13.78
CA PRO A 94 3.10 -0.90 13.81
C PRO A 94 2.29 -1.56 12.68
N TYR A 95 2.73 -2.74 12.27
CA TYR A 95 2.09 -3.60 11.25
C TYR A 95 1.15 -4.62 11.90
N SER A 96 0.01 -4.92 11.28
CA SER A 96 -0.90 -5.98 11.77
C SER A 96 -1.04 -7.12 10.78
N PHE A 97 -0.73 -8.30 11.29
CA PHE A 97 -0.97 -9.56 10.59
C PHE A 97 -2.46 -9.95 10.59
N LEU A 98 -3.26 -9.41 11.52
CA LEU A 98 -4.67 -9.76 11.67
C LEU A 98 -5.58 -9.03 10.67
N ASP A 99 -5.07 -8.00 9.99
CA ASP A 99 -5.74 -7.38 8.84
C ASP A 99 -5.75 -8.28 7.60
N TYR A 100 -4.85 -9.29 7.51
CA TYR A 100 -4.93 -10.27 6.44
C TYR A 100 -6.11 -11.23 6.60
N ALA A 101 -6.51 -11.57 7.83
CA ALA A 101 -7.67 -12.41 8.07
C ALA A 101 -8.97 -11.68 7.71
N SER A 102 -9.06 -10.38 8.02
CA SER A 102 -10.20 -9.53 7.65
C SER A 102 -10.31 -9.29 6.15
N ILE A 103 -9.18 -9.07 5.46
CA ILE A 103 -9.13 -8.91 3.99
C ILE A 103 -9.43 -10.24 3.27
N ALA A 104 -8.94 -11.38 3.78
CA ALA A 104 -9.29 -12.70 3.23
C ALA A 104 -10.79 -13.02 3.41
N LEU A 105 -11.39 -12.66 4.55
CA LEU A 105 -12.84 -12.75 4.79
C LEU A 105 -13.65 -11.80 3.89
N ALA A 106 -13.14 -10.59 3.64
CA ALA A 106 -13.73 -9.64 2.71
C ALA A 106 -13.70 -10.12 1.25
N HIS A 107 -12.66 -10.86 0.85
CA HIS A 107 -12.57 -11.52 -0.46
C HIS A 107 -13.68 -12.57 -0.66
N TRP A 108 -14.06 -13.29 0.40
CA TRP A 108 -15.18 -14.24 0.40
C TRP A 108 -16.55 -13.57 0.55
N ARG A 109 -16.62 -12.23 0.54
CA ARG A 109 -17.82 -11.41 0.80
C ARG A 109 -18.49 -11.67 2.16
N ILE A 110 -17.83 -12.37 3.08
CA ILE A 110 -18.34 -12.62 4.42
C ILE A 110 -17.79 -11.51 5.33
N ARG A 111 -18.63 -10.49 5.57
CA ARG A 111 -18.24 -9.24 6.24
C ARG A 111 -19.00 -9.04 7.56
N PRO A 112 -18.70 -9.82 8.60
CA PRO A 112 -19.35 -9.65 9.90
C PRO A 112 -18.87 -8.34 10.56
N GLN A 113 -19.77 -7.67 11.30
CA GLN A 113 -19.52 -6.34 11.89
C GLN A 113 -18.24 -6.30 12.75
N TRP A 114 -17.95 -7.36 13.49
CA TRP A 114 -16.77 -7.45 14.35
C TRP A 114 -15.45 -7.36 13.57
N VAL A 115 -15.41 -7.80 12.31
CA VAL A 115 -14.21 -7.68 11.46
C VAL A 115 -13.98 -6.22 11.06
N ARG A 116 -15.06 -5.50 10.73
CA ARG A 116 -15.00 -4.07 10.41
C ARG A 116 -14.54 -3.26 11.62
N ASP A 117 -15.13 -3.55 12.77
CA ASP A 117 -14.82 -2.87 14.02
C ASP A 117 -13.37 -3.16 14.46
N TYR A 118 -12.88 -4.38 14.22
CA TYR A 118 -11.50 -4.77 14.51
C TYR A 118 -10.47 -4.05 13.64
N VAL A 119 -10.69 -3.98 12.32
CA VAL A 119 -9.81 -3.23 11.40
C VAL A 119 -9.77 -1.75 11.77
N ALA A 120 -10.92 -1.17 12.12
CA ALA A 120 -11.01 0.24 12.52
C ALA A 120 -10.36 0.53 13.90
N ALA A 121 -10.36 -0.44 14.82
CA ALA A 121 -9.94 -0.23 16.21
C ALA A 121 -8.43 -0.37 16.48
N THR A 122 -7.65 -0.99 15.59
CA THR A 122 -6.30 -1.48 15.96
C THR A 122 -5.13 -0.55 15.60
N GLY A 123 -5.32 0.45 14.73
CA GLY A 123 -4.27 1.44 14.44
C GLY A 123 -3.05 0.87 13.68
N HIS A 124 -3.24 -0.22 12.94
CA HIS A 124 -2.21 -0.90 12.16
C HIS A 124 -2.42 -0.72 10.65
N MET A 125 -1.37 -0.89 9.84
CA MET A 125 -1.46 -0.73 8.38
C MET A 125 -0.63 -1.75 7.60
N ILE A 126 -1.21 -2.31 6.54
CA ILE A 126 -0.48 -3.05 5.50
C ILE A 126 0.07 -2.10 4.42
N CYS A 127 0.86 -2.62 3.48
CA CYS A 127 1.56 -1.82 2.48
C CYS A 127 0.64 -1.02 1.54
N SER A 128 -0.47 -1.61 1.09
CA SER A 128 -1.47 -0.92 0.27
C SER A 128 -2.31 0.09 1.07
N GLN A 129 -2.61 -0.21 2.32
CA GLN A 129 -3.25 0.71 3.26
C GLN A 129 -2.39 1.93 3.54
N LEU A 130 -1.07 1.74 3.72
CA LEU A 130 -0.14 2.86 3.88
C LEU A 130 -0.19 3.79 2.67
N VAL A 131 -0.18 3.25 1.45
CA VAL A 131 -0.27 4.08 0.23
C VAL A 131 -1.59 4.87 0.21
N ASP A 132 -2.71 4.20 0.44
CA ASP A 132 -4.03 4.84 0.45
C ASP A 132 -4.14 5.93 1.52
N GLU A 133 -3.71 5.62 2.74
CA GLU A 133 -3.74 6.55 3.88
C GLU A 133 -2.86 7.77 3.65
N VAL A 134 -1.67 7.60 3.08
CA VAL A 134 -0.77 8.73 2.74
C VAL A 134 -1.43 9.67 1.73
N TYR A 135 -2.01 9.11 0.67
CA TYR A 135 -2.67 9.89 -0.37
C TYR A 135 -3.90 10.62 0.18
N ARG A 136 -4.73 9.92 0.97
CA ARG A 136 -5.90 10.49 1.65
C ARG A 136 -5.51 11.63 2.60
N ARG A 137 -4.47 11.46 3.44
CA ARG A 137 -3.95 12.53 4.32
C ARG A 137 -3.40 13.73 3.54
N ALA A 138 -2.95 13.50 2.31
CA ALA A 138 -2.51 14.55 1.40
C ALA A 138 -3.65 15.22 0.63
N GLY A 139 -4.90 14.81 0.84
CA GLY A 139 -6.08 15.33 0.14
C GLY A 139 -6.26 14.79 -1.27
N VAL A 140 -5.64 13.66 -1.60
CA VAL A 140 -5.73 13.01 -2.90
C VAL A 140 -6.43 11.66 -2.75
N ASP A 141 -7.66 11.55 -3.25
CA ASP A 141 -8.41 10.30 -3.21
C ASP A 141 -7.97 9.38 -4.36
N LEU A 142 -7.40 8.21 -4.02
CA LEU A 142 -7.02 7.19 -5.02
C LEU A 142 -8.24 6.46 -5.59
N PHE A 143 -9.27 6.28 -4.77
CA PHE A 143 -10.48 5.54 -5.09
C PHE A 143 -11.71 6.39 -4.79
N ALA A 144 -12.74 6.26 -5.63
CA ALA A 144 -14.01 7.00 -5.51
C ALA A 144 -15.20 6.06 -5.29
N ASP A 145 -14.96 4.78 -4.98
CA ASP A 145 -15.96 3.70 -4.96
C ASP A 145 -16.53 3.42 -3.56
N GLU A 146 -16.60 4.45 -2.71
CA GLU A 146 -17.17 4.41 -1.35
C GLU A 146 -16.61 3.29 -0.45
N ARG A 147 -15.45 2.73 -0.80
CA ARG A 147 -14.79 1.71 0.01
C ARG A 147 -14.50 2.24 1.41
N ILE A 148 -14.53 1.33 2.39
CA ILE A 148 -14.16 1.67 3.77
C ILE A 148 -12.70 2.13 3.77
N PRO A 149 -12.34 3.24 4.43
CA PRO A 149 -10.95 3.68 4.55
C PRO A 149 -10.06 2.54 5.07
N GLY A 150 -8.98 2.25 4.35
CA GLY A 150 -8.09 1.13 4.65
C GLY A 150 -8.54 -0.24 4.09
N ASP A 151 -9.69 -0.35 3.42
CA ASP A 151 -10.06 -1.57 2.67
C ASP A 151 -9.44 -1.53 1.26
N VAL A 152 -8.10 -1.56 1.20
CA VAL A 152 -7.33 -1.46 -0.04
C VAL A 152 -6.31 -2.58 -0.12
N THR A 153 -6.41 -3.39 -1.18
CA THR A 153 -5.44 -4.44 -1.49
C THR A 153 -4.40 -4.00 -2.52
N PRO A 154 -3.24 -4.66 -2.62
CA PRO A 154 -2.30 -4.42 -3.72
C PRO A 154 -2.93 -4.66 -5.11
N GLY A 155 -3.90 -5.57 -5.21
CA GLY A 155 -4.66 -5.83 -6.43
C GLY A 155 -5.51 -4.63 -6.85
N ASP A 156 -6.09 -3.89 -5.90
CA ASP A 156 -6.85 -2.68 -6.18
C ASP A 156 -5.96 -1.56 -6.74
N LEU A 157 -4.80 -1.34 -6.13
CA LEU A 157 -3.80 -0.40 -6.64
C LEU A 157 -3.33 -0.80 -8.05
N ASN A 158 -3.17 -2.10 -8.31
CA ASN A 158 -2.83 -2.59 -9.65
C ASN A 158 -3.93 -2.29 -10.68
N ARG A 159 -5.19 -2.60 -10.35
CA ARG A 159 -6.35 -2.29 -11.21
C ARG A 159 -6.46 -0.79 -11.49
N LEU A 160 -6.25 0.03 -10.46
CA LEU A 160 -6.25 1.49 -10.57
C LEU A 160 -5.20 1.99 -11.56
N LEU A 161 -3.96 1.50 -11.46
CA LEU A 161 -2.87 1.94 -12.34
C LEU A 161 -3.01 1.40 -13.77
N VAL A 162 -3.47 0.16 -13.94
CA VAL A 162 -3.70 -0.42 -15.27
C VAL A 162 -4.83 0.30 -16.00
N GLY A 163 -5.91 0.68 -15.32
CA GLY A 163 -7.02 1.42 -15.93
C GLY A 163 -6.74 2.88 -16.26
N ARG A 164 -5.61 3.43 -15.82
CA ARG A 164 -5.19 4.84 -16.04
C ARG A 164 -4.06 4.99 -17.07
N ARG A 165 -3.66 3.91 -17.71
CA ARG A 165 -2.69 3.89 -18.82
C ARG A 165 -3.40 3.93 -20.15
#